data_AF-A0A4Z2ED26-F1
#
_entry.id   AF-A0A4Z2ED26-F1
#
_cell.length_a   1.000
_cell.length_b   1.000
_cell.length_c   1.000
_cell.angle_alpha   90.00
_cell.angle_beta   90.00
_cell.angle_gamma   90.00
#
_symmetry.space_group_name_H-M   'P 1'
#
loop_
_entity.id
_entity.type
_entity.pdbx_description
1 polymer ?
#
loop_
_entity_poly.entity_id
_entity_poly.type
_entity_poly.pdbx_seq_one_letter_code
_entity_poly.pdbx_strand_id
1 'polypeptide(L)'
;MEVCVASDSLCSSMLASLSLDRRRPDHVVLFSKGVLVALTQTLPCCSASRWRRLLGALRRLISSGLLHVPFSLEYVDFLPLLDLRRFAGELRLSVLLLRALQLLCGASCSHWLPPDGWAHVGRLYAAAAREMAAAVRDQLTPPAAKEASADVMMPGGQSEALFLCSLEILGHYEAVMAAFPGSSSALESDNTRHFFSTITDNLQSAAMRAVLRQKIAQLGSPAA
;
A
#
# COMPACT_ATOMS: atom_id res chain seq x y z
N MET A 1 13.79 -28.77 13.24
CA MET A 1 14.61 -29.53 12.26
C MET A 1 14.53 -28.77 10.94
N GLU A 2 15.67 -28.39 10.38
CA GLU A 2 15.77 -27.43 9.27
C GLU A 2 15.87 -28.18 7.92
N VAL A 3 14.73 -28.44 7.24
CA VAL A 3 14.63 -29.45 6.15
C VAL A 3 15.14 -28.99 4.77
N CYS A 4 15.50 -27.71 4.57
CA CYS A 4 15.94 -27.23 3.25
C CYS A 4 17.02 -26.14 3.30
N VAL A 5 18.25 -26.46 2.88
CA VAL A 5 19.42 -25.56 2.85
C VAL A 5 19.74 -25.22 1.38
N ALA A 6 18.87 -24.46 0.72
CA ALA A 6 19.19 -23.94 -0.61
C ALA A 6 20.20 -22.78 -0.46
N SER A 7 21.29 -22.81 -1.22
CA SER A 7 22.24 -21.70 -1.33
C SER A 7 21.63 -20.56 -2.15
N ASP A 8 22.15 -19.34 -1.98
CA ASP A 8 21.68 -18.18 -2.75
C ASP A 8 21.95 -18.31 -4.25
N SER A 9 23.03 -19.02 -4.62
CA SER A 9 23.35 -19.37 -6.01
C SER A 9 22.30 -20.31 -6.61
N LEU A 10 21.95 -21.39 -5.90
CA LEU A 10 20.93 -22.34 -6.35
C LEU A 10 19.56 -21.66 -6.46
N CYS A 11 19.17 -20.86 -5.46
CA CYS A 11 17.93 -20.08 -5.50
C CYS A 11 17.89 -19.15 -6.73
N SER A 12 19.01 -18.48 -7.01
CA SER A 12 19.10 -17.58 -8.17
C SER A 12 19.02 -18.32 -9.50
N SER A 13 19.68 -19.47 -9.62
CA SER A 13 19.58 -20.33 -10.81
C SER A 13 18.17 -20.89 -11.00
N MET A 14 17.52 -21.36 -9.93
CA MET A 14 16.14 -21.86 -9.99
C MET A 14 15.17 -20.77 -10.43
N LEU A 15 15.30 -19.55 -9.90
CA LEU A 15 14.48 -18.40 -10.30
C LEU A 15 14.75 -17.96 -11.74
N ALA A 16 15.99 -18.04 -12.21
CA ALA A 16 16.35 -17.71 -13.60
C ALA A 16 15.82 -18.73 -14.61
N SER A 17 15.78 -20.00 -14.22
CA SER A 17 15.28 -21.09 -15.07
C SER A 17 13.76 -21.28 -15.01
N LEU A 18 13.07 -20.64 -14.05
CA LEU A 18 11.63 -20.76 -13.89
C LEU A 18 10.92 -20.10 -15.08
N SER A 19 10.27 -20.92 -15.91
CA SER A 19 9.44 -20.48 -17.02
C SER A 19 7.97 -20.79 -16.75
N LEU A 20 7.12 -19.79 -16.96
CA LEU A 20 5.68 -19.89 -16.80
C LEU A 20 5.03 -19.30 -18.05
N ASP A 21 4.10 -20.03 -18.66
CA ASP A 21 3.34 -19.49 -19.79
C ASP A 21 2.33 -18.44 -19.30
N ARG A 22 2.76 -17.17 -19.36
CA ARG A 22 1.98 -16.01 -18.90
C ARG A 22 0.78 -15.69 -19.79
N ARG A 23 0.70 -16.28 -20.99
CA ARG A 23 -0.43 -16.08 -21.91
C ARG A 23 -1.62 -16.95 -21.50
N ARG A 24 -1.38 -18.00 -20.71
CA ARG A 24 -2.40 -18.92 -20.21
C ARG A 24 -2.79 -18.54 -18.77
N PRO A 25 -3.94 -17.88 -18.55
CA PRO A 25 -4.33 -17.41 -17.22
C PRO A 25 -4.41 -18.55 -16.20
N ASP A 26 -4.87 -19.74 -16.62
CA ASP A 26 -4.96 -20.91 -15.75
C ASP A 26 -3.60 -21.34 -15.17
N HIS A 27 -2.53 -21.26 -15.97
CA HIS A 27 -1.18 -21.63 -15.52
C HIS A 27 -0.68 -20.65 -14.46
N VAL A 28 -0.93 -19.36 -14.68
CA VAL A 28 -0.57 -18.31 -13.73
C VAL A 28 -1.36 -18.44 -12.43
N VAL A 29 -2.66 -18.71 -12.51
CA VAL A 29 -3.52 -18.92 -11.35
C VAL A 29 -3.11 -20.17 -10.56
N LEU A 30 -2.84 -21.28 -11.26
CA LEU A 30 -2.40 -22.53 -10.62
C LEU A 30 -1.05 -22.35 -9.92
N PHE A 31 -0.10 -21.65 -10.57
CA PHE A 31 1.19 -21.31 -9.97
C PHE A 31 1.02 -20.45 -8.72
N SER A 32 0.23 -19.36 -8.79
CA SER A 32 -0.05 -18.50 -7.63
C SER A 32 -0.70 -19.26 -6.47
N LYS A 33 -1.66 -20.15 -6.76
CA LYS A 33 -2.28 -21.02 -5.75
C LYS A 33 -1.26 -21.99 -5.12
N GLY A 34 -0.43 -22.62 -5.95
CA GLY A 34 0.62 -23.52 -5.48
C GLY A 34 1.63 -22.82 -4.57
N VAL A 35 2.06 -21.61 -4.93
CA VAL A 35 2.93 -20.78 -4.09
C VAL A 35 2.25 -20.44 -2.77
N LEU A 36 0.96 -20.06 -2.78
CA LEU A 36 0.21 -19.78 -1.54
C LEU A 36 0.15 -20.99 -0.61
N VAL A 37 -0.16 -22.17 -1.14
CA VAL A 37 -0.18 -23.42 -0.37
C VAL A 37 1.21 -23.74 0.20
N ALA A 38 2.25 -23.66 -0.64
CA ALA A 38 3.62 -23.89 -0.20
C ALA A 38 4.03 -22.91 0.92
N LEU A 39 3.62 -21.65 0.85
CA LEU A 39 3.86 -20.67 1.91
C LEU A 39 3.18 -21.06 3.22
N THR A 40 1.91 -21.46 3.19
CA THR A 40 1.21 -21.90 4.41
C THR A 40 1.83 -23.14 5.06
N GLN A 41 2.42 -24.04 4.27
CA GLN A 41 3.09 -25.24 4.77
C GLN A 41 4.50 -24.97 5.30
N THR A 42 5.20 -23.97 4.75
CA THR A 42 6.59 -23.66 5.13
C THR A 42 6.70 -22.66 6.27
N LEU A 43 5.84 -21.65 6.30
CA LEU A 43 5.86 -20.56 7.28
C LEU A 43 5.96 -21.05 8.74
N PRO A 44 5.18 -22.06 9.19
CA PRO A 44 5.25 -22.51 10.59
C PRO A 44 6.58 -23.17 10.97
N CYS A 45 7.31 -23.69 10.00
CA CYS A 45 8.57 -24.40 10.20
C CYS A 45 9.81 -23.56 9.81
N CYS A 46 9.61 -22.35 9.30
CA CYS A 46 10.70 -21.48 8.86
C CYS A 46 11.46 -20.87 10.05
N SER A 47 12.78 -20.84 9.97
CA SER A 47 13.59 -19.91 10.78
C SER A 47 13.48 -18.49 10.22
N ALA A 48 13.79 -17.48 11.03
CA ALA A 48 13.71 -16.07 10.61
C ALA A 48 14.59 -15.76 9.38
N SER A 49 15.79 -16.35 9.30
CA SER A 49 16.71 -16.17 8.16
C SER A 49 16.19 -16.82 6.88
N ARG A 50 15.56 -18.00 6.97
CA ARG A 50 14.91 -18.66 5.82
C ARG A 50 13.69 -17.90 5.37
N TRP A 51 12.89 -17.43 6.31
CA TRP A 51 11.72 -16.62 6.01
C TRP A 51 12.12 -15.35 5.24
N ARG A 52 13.18 -14.66 5.69
CA ARG A 52 13.73 -13.50 4.96
C ARG A 52 14.20 -13.85 3.54
N ARG A 53 14.90 -14.98 3.35
CA ARG A 53 15.30 -15.47 2.01
C ARG A 53 14.09 -15.78 1.12
N LEU A 54 13.07 -16.42 1.67
CA LEU A 54 11.83 -16.72 0.97
C LEU A 54 11.09 -15.44 0.56
N LEU A 55 10.99 -14.46 1.45
CA LEU A 55 10.45 -13.13 1.11
C LEU A 55 11.23 -12.47 -0.03
N GLY A 56 12.57 -12.60 -0.04
CA GLY A 56 13.41 -12.14 -1.15
C GLY A 56 13.08 -12.82 -2.48
N ALA A 57 12.88 -14.15 -2.48
CA ALA A 57 12.46 -14.89 -3.67
C ALA A 57 11.06 -14.49 -4.14
N LEU A 58 10.10 -14.32 -3.23
CA LEU A 58 8.75 -13.85 -3.55
C LEU A 58 8.76 -12.44 -4.17
N ARG A 59 9.56 -11.52 -3.63
CA ARG A 59 9.73 -10.18 -4.22
C ARG A 59 10.24 -10.25 -5.65
N ARG A 60 11.20 -11.14 -5.95
CA ARG A 60 11.71 -11.36 -7.32
C ARG A 60 10.64 -11.94 -8.24
N LEU A 61 9.82 -12.88 -7.76
CA LEU A 61 8.73 -13.45 -8.56
C LEU A 61 7.64 -12.42 -8.85
N ILE A 62 7.32 -11.54 -7.88
CA ILE A 62 6.37 -10.45 -8.05
C ILE A 62 6.91 -9.41 -9.03
N SER A 63 8.17 -8.99 -8.90
CA SER A 63 8.77 -7.95 -9.76
C SER A 63 9.00 -8.43 -11.20
N SER A 64 9.33 -9.72 -11.39
CA SER A 64 9.40 -10.33 -12.73
C SER A 64 8.04 -10.59 -13.36
N GLY A 65 6.95 -10.46 -12.58
CA GLY A 65 5.58 -10.74 -13.01
C GLY A 65 5.29 -12.23 -13.25
N LEU A 66 6.12 -13.11 -12.70
CA LEU A 66 5.89 -14.57 -12.67
C LEU A 66 4.87 -14.96 -11.61
N LEU A 67 4.85 -14.26 -10.48
CA LEU A 67 3.84 -14.41 -9.45
C LEU A 67 2.82 -13.27 -9.56
N HIS A 68 1.67 -13.59 -10.13
CA HIS A 68 0.56 -12.65 -10.18
C HIS A 68 -0.19 -12.67 -8.85
N VAL A 69 -0.10 -11.56 -8.12
CA VAL A 69 -0.95 -11.29 -6.96
C VAL A 69 -1.81 -10.08 -7.31
N PRO A 70 -3.14 -10.23 -7.38
CA PRO A 70 -4.01 -9.08 -7.54
C PRO A 70 -3.91 -8.26 -6.27
N PHE A 71 -3.50 -7.01 -6.41
CA PHE A 71 -3.71 -6.01 -5.38
C PHE A 71 -4.76 -5.07 -5.97
N SER A 72 -6.00 -5.27 -5.54
CA SER A 72 -7.09 -4.37 -5.90
C SER A 72 -6.86 -3.09 -5.12
N LEU A 73 -6.41 -2.07 -5.82
CA LEU A 73 -6.48 -0.72 -5.33
C LEU A 73 -7.91 -0.21 -5.57
N GLU A 74 -8.90 -0.84 -4.94
CA GLU A 74 -10.33 -0.49 -5.09
C GLU A 74 -10.56 1.02 -4.94
N TYR A 75 -9.69 1.69 -4.17
CA TYR A 75 -9.71 3.13 -3.95
C TYR A 75 -8.72 3.96 -4.79
N VAL A 76 -7.76 3.39 -5.53
CA VAL A 76 -6.80 4.21 -6.32
C VAL A 76 -7.42 4.80 -7.57
N ASP A 77 -8.39 4.13 -8.16
CA ASP A 77 -9.16 4.74 -9.26
C ASP A 77 -9.91 6.00 -8.76
N PHE A 78 -10.17 6.09 -7.45
CA PHE A 78 -10.73 7.26 -6.77
C PHE A 78 -9.68 8.18 -6.12
N LEU A 79 -8.39 7.83 -6.19
CA LEU A 79 -7.27 8.61 -5.64
C LEU A 79 -6.25 8.91 -6.75
N PRO A 80 -6.61 9.71 -7.78
CA PRO A 80 -5.79 9.94 -8.97
C PRO A 80 -4.45 10.64 -8.67
N LEU A 81 -4.36 11.32 -7.52
CA LEU A 81 -3.14 11.99 -7.06
C LEU A 81 -2.18 11.06 -6.31
N LEU A 82 -2.59 9.81 -6.02
CA LEU A 82 -1.81 8.84 -5.23
C LEU A 82 -1.25 7.74 -6.15
N ASP A 83 -0.02 7.91 -6.65
CA ASP A 83 0.63 6.86 -7.45
C ASP A 83 1.16 5.72 -6.56
N LEU A 84 0.28 4.78 -6.22
CA LEU A 84 0.64 3.58 -5.46
C LEU A 84 1.39 2.53 -6.29
N ARG A 85 1.61 2.75 -7.60
CA ARG A 85 2.34 1.80 -8.45
C ARG A 85 3.79 1.65 -8.00
N ARG A 86 4.39 2.72 -7.45
CA ARG A 86 5.73 2.68 -6.84
C ARG A 86 5.84 1.59 -5.76
N PHE A 87 4.77 1.40 -4.99
CA PHE A 87 4.71 0.45 -3.87
C PHE A 87 4.10 -0.90 -4.27
N ALA A 88 3.77 -1.12 -5.55
CA ALA A 88 3.05 -2.30 -6.02
C ALA A 88 3.72 -3.62 -5.61
N GLY A 89 5.05 -3.67 -5.55
CA GLY A 89 5.78 -4.86 -5.11
C GLY A 89 5.48 -5.23 -3.65
N GLU A 90 5.62 -4.28 -2.74
CA GLU A 90 5.39 -4.50 -1.30
C GLU A 90 3.89 -4.67 -1.00
N LEU A 91 2.99 -3.97 -1.71
CA LEU A 91 1.54 -4.15 -1.60
C LEU A 91 1.09 -5.54 -2.07
N ARG A 92 1.63 -6.04 -3.19
CA ARG A 92 1.36 -7.40 -3.65
C ARG A 92 1.88 -8.44 -2.66
N LEU A 93 3.06 -8.22 -2.10
CA LEU A 93 3.62 -9.11 -1.08
C LEU A 93 2.76 -9.12 0.18
N SER A 94 2.30 -7.96 0.65
CA SER A 94 1.44 -7.87 1.85
C SER A 94 0.10 -8.59 1.65
N VAL A 95 -0.52 -8.44 0.47
CA VAL A 95 -1.74 -9.18 0.10
C VAL A 95 -1.49 -10.68 0.09
N LEU A 96 -0.38 -11.14 -0.50
CA LEU A 96 -0.03 -12.56 -0.52
C LEU A 96 0.13 -13.13 0.90
N LEU A 97 0.83 -12.42 1.77
CA LEU A 97 1.02 -12.84 3.17
C LEU A 97 -0.29 -12.83 3.94
N LEU A 98 -1.16 -11.84 3.71
CA LEU A 98 -2.49 -11.80 4.30
C LEU A 98 -3.32 -13.02 3.85
N ARG A 99 -3.29 -13.38 2.56
CA ARG A 99 -3.98 -14.58 2.06
C ARG A 99 -3.42 -15.86 2.69
N ALA A 100 -2.09 -15.94 2.87
CA ALA A 100 -1.47 -17.10 3.51
C ALA A 100 -1.93 -17.21 4.97
N LEU A 101 -1.96 -16.08 5.70
CA LEU A 101 -2.43 -16.05 7.08
C LEU A 101 -3.92 -16.37 7.19
N GLN A 102 -4.76 -15.84 6.29
CA GLN A 102 -6.20 -16.15 6.23
C GLN A 102 -6.45 -17.65 6.01
N LEU A 103 -5.68 -18.29 5.12
CA LEU A 103 -5.79 -19.72 4.89
C LEU A 103 -5.36 -20.53 6.12
N LEU A 104 -4.24 -20.14 6.74
CA LEU A 104 -3.71 -20.79 7.93
C LEU A 104 -4.65 -20.61 9.14
N CYS A 105 -5.23 -19.43 9.33
CA CYS A 105 -6.20 -19.15 10.40
C CYS A 105 -7.63 -19.63 10.07
N GLY A 106 -7.84 -20.23 8.90
CA GLY A 106 -9.14 -20.79 8.52
C GLY A 106 -9.53 -21.99 9.39
N ALA A 107 -10.82 -22.30 9.45
CA ALA A 107 -11.35 -23.40 10.25
C ALA A 107 -10.69 -24.76 9.93
N SER A 108 -10.28 -25.00 8.68
CA SER A 108 -9.60 -26.22 8.25
C SER A 108 -8.18 -26.37 8.82
N CYS A 109 -7.57 -25.28 9.29
CA CYS A 109 -6.18 -25.22 9.75
C CYS A 109 -6.04 -24.80 11.22
N SER A 110 -7.16 -24.59 11.94
CA SER A 110 -7.18 -24.11 13.33
C SER A 110 -6.39 -24.99 14.30
N HIS A 111 -6.29 -26.29 14.01
CA HIS A 111 -5.58 -27.29 14.82
C HIS A 111 -4.21 -27.68 14.25
N TRP A 112 -3.75 -27.05 13.16
CA TRP A 112 -2.49 -27.42 12.51
C TRP A 112 -1.26 -27.08 13.36
N LEU A 113 -1.37 -26.11 14.26
CA LEU A 113 -0.27 -25.62 15.06
C LEU A 113 -0.61 -25.61 16.55
N PRO A 114 0.33 -26.00 17.43
CA PRO A 114 0.21 -25.73 18.85
C PRO A 114 0.32 -24.21 19.12
N PRO A 115 -0.04 -23.74 20.32
CA PRO A 115 0.04 -22.32 20.70
C PRO A 115 1.39 -21.67 20.38
N ASP A 116 2.50 -22.36 20.66
CA ASP A 116 3.85 -21.84 20.37
C ASP A 116 4.13 -21.71 18.86
N GLY A 117 3.52 -22.57 18.05
CA GLY A 117 3.57 -22.50 16.59
C GLY A 117 2.86 -21.25 16.06
N TRP A 118 1.70 -20.91 16.62
CA TRP A 118 1.00 -19.66 16.30
C TRP A 118 1.79 -18.42 16.70
N ALA A 119 2.38 -18.43 17.90
CA ALA A 119 3.26 -17.35 18.34
C ALA A 119 4.47 -17.20 17.40
N HIS A 120 5.05 -18.30 16.93
CA HIS A 120 6.15 -18.30 15.97
C HIS A 120 5.75 -17.71 14.62
N VAL A 121 4.64 -18.18 14.03
CA VAL A 121 4.10 -17.62 12.78
C VAL A 121 3.82 -16.12 12.92
N GLY A 122 3.20 -15.71 14.04
CA GLY A 122 2.94 -14.30 14.34
C GLY A 122 4.21 -13.45 14.39
N ARG A 123 5.30 -13.95 15.00
CA ARG A 123 6.60 -13.26 15.01
C ARG A 123 7.18 -13.11 13.60
N LEU A 124 7.13 -14.16 12.78
CA LEU A 124 7.63 -14.11 11.40
C LEU A 124 6.82 -13.16 10.52
N TYR A 125 5.50 -13.18 10.65
CA TYR A 125 4.61 -12.24 9.95
C TYR A 125 4.86 -10.80 10.39
N ALA A 126 4.95 -10.55 11.70
CA ALA A 126 5.22 -9.21 12.23
C ALA A 126 6.61 -8.69 11.81
N ALA A 127 7.61 -9.56 11.68
CA ALA A 127 8.92 -9.20 11.15
C ALA A 127 8.82 -8.83 9.65
N ALA A 128 8.11 -9.62 8.86
CA ALA A 128 7.87 -9.33 7.44
C ALA A 128 7.13 -8.00 7.24
N ALA A 129 6.06 -7.76 8.01
CA ALA A 129 5.30 -6.52 7.96
C ALA A 129 6.17 -5.30 8.29
N ARG A 130 7.04 -5.41 9.31
CA ARG A 130 8.01 -4.36 9.65
C ARG A 130 9.03 -4.12 8.53
N GLU A 131 9.54 -5.17 7.90
CA GLU A 131 10.45 -5.05 6.75
C GLU A 131 9.76 -4.40 5.54
N MET A 132 8.51 -4.77 5.24
CA MET A 132 7.72 -4.14 4.16
C MET A 132 7.43 -2.67 4.46
N ALA A 133 7.04 -2.33 5.69
CA ALA A 133 6.81 -0.94 6.10
C ALA A 133 8.09 -0.10 6.05
N ALA A 134 9.24 -0.69 6.39
CA ALA A 134 10.54 -0.04 6.23
C ALA A 134 10.88 0.19 4.75
N ALA A 135 10.69 -0.82 3.89
CA ALA A 135 10.92 -0.68 2.45
C ALA A 135 10.00 0.37 1.81
N VAL A 136 8.73 0.44 2.21
CA VAL A 136 7.81 1.49 1.77
C VAL A 136 8.29 2.87 2.25
N ARG A 137 8.75 2.99 3.50
CA ARG A 137 9.31 4.24 4.03
C ARG A 137 10.58 4.67 3.30
N ASP A 138 11.48 3.74 3.01
CA ASP A 138 12.69 4.04 2.22
C ASP A 138 12.32 4.46 0.80
N GLN A 139 11.25 3.88 0.24
CA GLN A 139 10.64 4.33 -1.01
C GLN A 139 9.82 5.63 -0.84
N LEU A 140 9.63 6.19 0.35
CA LEU A 140 9.06 7.53 0.49
C LEU A 140 10.16 8.59 0.54
N THR A 141 11.37 8.21 0.95
CA THR A 141 12.53 9.11 1.03
C THR A 141 13.19 9.31 -0.34
N PRO A 142 13.27 10.53 -0.90
CA PRO A 142 14.01 10.81 -2.13
C PRO A 142 15.54 10.73 -1.88
N PRO A 143 16.38 10.46 -2.91
CA PRO A 143 17.83 10.31 -2.76
C PRO A 143 18.57 11.54 -2.22
N ALA A 144 17.94 12.72 -2.21
CA ALA A 144 18.48 13.95 -1.60
C ALA A 144 18.19 14.09 -0.09
N ALA A 145 17.33 13.26 0.50
CA ALA A 145 16.87 13.37 1.89
C ALA A 145 17.60 12.41 2.84
N LYS A 146 18.94 12.43 2.82
CA LYS A 146 19.73 12.01 4.00
C LYS A 146 19.85 13.13 5.05
N GLU A 147 19.35 14.31 4.73
CA GLU A 147 19.15 15.42 5.67
C GLU A 147 17.67 15.79 5.61
N ALA A 148 17.06 16.01 6.78
CA ALA A 148 15.66 16.37 7.02
C ALA A 148 14.61 15.23 6.97
N SER A 149 14.26 14.82 8.19
CA SER A 149 13.03 14.17 8.68
C SER A 149 11.78 14.15 7.78
N ALA A 150 11.19 12.96 7.67
CA ALA A 150 9.74 12.70 7.61
C ALA A 150 8.89 13.69 6.80
N ASP A 151 9.11 13.75 5.48
CA ASP A 151 8.13 14.32 4.56
C ASP A 151 7.07 13.28 4.21
N VAL A 152 5.83 13.55 4.64
CA VAL A 152 4.64 12.98 4.05
C VAL A 152 4.62 13.44 2.59
N MET A 153 5.05 12.54 1.72
CA MET A 153 4.66 12.40 0.31
C MET A 153 4.26 13.70 -0.40
N MET A 154 5.22 14.58 -0.73
CA MET A 154 5.23 15.41 -1.95
C MET A 154 6.69 15.82 -2.26
N PRO A 155 7.20 15.69 -3.49
CA PRO A 155 8.51 16.23 -3.84
C PRO A 155 8.47 17.76 -3.72
N GLY A 156 9.46 18.32 -3.02
CA GLY A 156 9.59 19.76 -2.76
C GLY A 156 9.39 20.59 -4.03
N GLY A 157 8.38 21.46 -3.99
CA GLY A 157 7.97 22.32 -5.11
C GLY A 157 6.48 22.26 -5.46
N GLN A 158 5.74 21.23 -5.03
CA GLN A 158 4.32 21.07 -5.41
C GLN A 158 3.30 21.58 -4.37
N SER A 159 3.74 22.10 -3.21
CA SER A 159 2.82 22.72 -2.24
C SER A 159 2.05 23.90 -2.85
N GLU A 160 2.66 24.62 -3.79
CA GLU A 160 2.02 25.71 -4.51
C GLU A 160 1.01 25.20 -5.54
N ALA A 161 1.34 24.14 -6.28
CA ALA A 161 0.41 23.52 -7.23
C ALA A 161 -0.83 22.93 -6.53
N LEU A 162 -0.64 22.27 -5.38
CA LEU A 162 -1.76 21.78 -4.56
C LEU A 162 -2.59 22.92 -3.98
N PHE A 163 -1.94 24.00 -3.53
CA PHE A 163 -2.63 25.19 -3.04
C PHE A 163 -3.48 25.84 -4.15
N LEU A 164 -2.91 26.05 -5.33
CA LEU A 164 -3.60 26.62 -6.49
C LEU A 164 -4.74 25.72 -6.96
N CYS A 165 -4.51 24.41 -7.07
CA CYS A 165 -5.55 23.44 -7.43
C CYS A 165 -6.66 23.39 -6.38
N SER A 166 -6.32 23.46 -5.09
CA SER A 166 -7.32 23.52 -4.01
C SER A 166 -8.17 24.79 -4.11
N LEU A 167 -7.55 25.94 -4.37
CA LEU A 167 -8.27 27.20 -4.60
C LEU A 167 -9.17 27.15 -5.84
N GLU A 168 -8.69 26.53 -6.92
CA GLU A 168 -9.45 26.38 -8.15
C GLU A 168 -10.68 25.50 -7.93
N ILE A 169 -10.53 24.33 -7.30
CA ILE A 169 -11.67 23.43 -7.02
C ILE A 169 -12.64 24.10 -6.03
N LEU A 170 -12.13 24.78 -5.00
CA LEU A 170 -12.96 25.57 -4.08
C LEU A 170 -13.77 26.64 -4.83
N GLY A 171 -13.14 27.36 -5.75
CA GLY A 171 -13.81 28.36 -6.57
C GLY A 171 -14.91 27.76 -7.47
N HIS A 172 -14.65 26.60 -8.08
CA HIS A 172 -15.66 25.88 -8.87
C HIS A 172 -16.82 25.40 -7.98
N TYR A 173 -16.52 24.86 -6.81
CA TYR A 173 -17.54 24.43 -5.85
C TYR A 173 -18.39 25.62 -5.36
N GLU A 174 -17.77 26.75 -5.01
CA GLU A 174 -18.46 28.00 -4.66
C GLU A 174 -19.39 28.46 -5.80
N ALA A 175 -18.90 28.45 -7.04
CA ALA A 175 -19.69 28.86 -8.21
C ALA A 175 -20.89 27.93 -8.47
N VAL A 176 -20.71 26.61 -8.33
CA VAL A 176 -21.80 25.63 -8.47
C VAL A 176 -22.83 25.79 -7.36
N MET A 177 -22.39 25.93 -6.11
CA MET A 177 -23.29 26.14 -4.97
C MET A 177 -24.03 27.48 -5.05
N ALA A 178 -23.41 28.52 -5.59
CA ALA A 178 -24.08 29.80 -5.85
C ALA A 178 -25.14 29.69 -6.96
N ALA A 179 -24.84 28.96 -8.03
CA ALA A 179 -25.78 28.72 -9.14
C ALA A 179 -26.92 27.76 -8.76
N PHE A 180 -26.66 26.79 -7.86
CA PHE A 180 -27.59 25.74 -7.45
C PHE A 180 -27.60 25.54 -5.92
N PRO A 181 -28.21 26.44 -5.13
CA PRO A 181 -28.10 26.43 -3.66
C PRO A 181 -28.62 25.17 -2.94
N GLY A 182 -29.33 24.28 -3.63
CA GLY A 182 -29.84 23.01 -3.10
C GLY A 182 -29.15 21.76 -3.63
N SER A 183 -28.04 21.89 -4.38
CA SER A 183 -27.37 20.75 -5.04
C SER A 183 -26.46 19.93 -4.12
N SER A 184 -26.24 20.37 -2.87
CA SER A 184 -25.46 19.64 -1.88
C SER A 184 -26.27 19.48 -0.59
N SER A 185 -26.29 18.27 -0.05
CA SER A 185 -26.75 18.03 1.31
C SER A 185 -25.78 18.61 2.34
N ALA A 186 -26.26 18.76 3.59
CA ALA A 186 -25.41 19.19 4.70
C ALA A 186 -24.22 18.24 4.93
N LEU A 187 -24.44 16.93 4.79
CA LEU A 187 -23.39 15.91 4.93
C LEU A 187 -22.33 16.01 3.82
N GLU A 188 -22.74 16.24 2.57
CA GLU A 188 -21.80 16.43 1.46
C GLU A 188 -20.98 17.71 1.61
N SER A 189 -21.61 18.78 2.12
CA SER A 189 -20.92 20.04 2.44
C SER A 189 -19.87 19.85 3.54
N ASP A 190 -20.21 19.12 4.61
CA ASP A 190 -19.28 18.81 5.70
C ASP A 190 -18.15 17.89 5.23
N ASN A 191 -18.43 16.88 4.41
CA ASN A 191 -17.42 16.03 3.79
C ASN A 191 -16.46 16.84 2.89
N THR A 192 -16.99 17.79 2.12
CA THR A 192 -16.20 18.69 1.27
C THR A 192 -15.29 19.57 2.13
N ARG A 193 -15.82 20.19 3.20
CA ARG A 193 -15.01 20.98 4.14
C ARG A 193 -13.92 20.13 4.81
N HIS A 194 -14.26 18.91 5.22
CA HIS A 194 -13.29 18.00 5.84
C HIS A 194 -12.17 17.61 4.88
N PHE A 195 -12.50 17.27 3.64
CA PHE A 195 -11.54 16.94 2.58
C PHE A 195 -10.53 18.08 2.35
N PHE A 196 -11.01 19.30 2.14
CA PHE A 196 -10.11 20.45 1.97
C PHE A 196 -9.32 20.80 3.23
N SER A 197 -9.88 20.55 4.42
CA SER A 197 -9.16 20.73 5.68
C SER A 197 -7.98 19.76 5.79
N THR A 198 -8.17 18.49 5.41
CA THR A 198 -7.08 17.51 5.35
C THR A 198 -5.99 17.94 4.36
N ILE A 199 -6.34 18.41 3.16
CA ILE A 199 -5.34 18.94 2.21
C ILE A 199 -4.59 20.12 2.82
N THR A 200 -5.33 21.02 3.48
CA THR A 200 -4.76 22.22 4.10
C THR A 200 -3.76 21.87 5.19
N ASP A 201 -4.05 20.88 6.04
CA ASP A 201 -3.14 20.47 7.12
C ASP A 201 -1.81 19.89 6.61
N ASN A 202 -1.80 19.39 5.37
CA ASN A 202 -0.61 18.86 4.71
C ASN A 202 0.23 19.93 3.96
N LEU A 203 -0.22 21.19 3.90
CA LEU A 203 0.58 22.25 3.29
C LEU A 203 1.72 22.71 4.22
N GLN A 204 2.93 22.84 3.65
CA GLN A 204 4.11 23.27 4.40
C GLN A 204 4.07 24.76 4.76
N SER A 205 3.49 25.60 3.90
CA SER A 205 3.40 27.06 4.11
C SER A 205 2.28 27.46 5.05
N ALA A 206 2.62 28.09 6.18
CA ALA A 206 1.64 28.63 7.13
C ALA A 206 0.70 29.68 6.50
N ALA A 207 1.20 30.48 5.57
CA ALA A 207 0.40 31.48 4.86
C ALA A 207 -0.64 30.82 3.94
N MET A 208 -0.24 29.82 3.15
CA MET A 208 -1.17 29.08 2.28
C MET A 208 -2.24 28.34 3.10
N ARG A 209 -1.85 27.79 4.25
CA ARG A 209 -2.80 27.18 5.20
C ARG A 209 -3.84 28.16 5.72
N ALA A 210 -3.41 29.37 6.09
CA ALA A 210 -4.33 30.39 6.58
C ALA A 210 -5.37 30.76 5.50
N VAL A 211 -4.93 30.93 4.25
CA VAL A 211 -5.81 31.27 3.12
C VAL A 211 -6.83 30.16 2.86
N LEU A 212 -6.41 28.89 2.77
CA LEU A 212 -7.35 27.78 2.55
C LEU A 212 -8.32 27.61 3.72
N ARG A 213 -7.85 27.70 4.97
CA ARG A 213 -8.74 27.64 6.15
C ARG A 213 -9.79 28.73 6.13
N GLN A 214 -9.41 29.95 5.75
CA GLN A 214 -10.35 31.06 5.60
C GLN A 214 -11.40 30.77 4.53
N LYS A 215 -10.97 30.26 3.37
CA LYS A 215 -11.88 29.89 2.27
C LYS A 215 -12.82 28.74 2.64
N ILE A 216 -12.31 27.70 3.29
CA ILE A 216 -13.12 26.57 3.78
C ILE A 216 -14.17 27.03 4.78
N ALA A 217 -13.83 27.96 5.69
CA ALA A 217 -14.77 28.51 6.66
C ALA A 217 -15.90 29.33 5.99
N GLN A 218 -15.66 29.86 4.79
CA GLN A 218 -16.66 30.61 4.01
C GLN A 218 -17.59 29.71 3.20
N LEU A 219 -17.22 28.44 2.96
CA LEU A 219 -18.05 27.49 2.21
C LEU A 219 -19.39 27.26 2.91
N GLY A 220 -20.49 27.83 2.41
CA GLY A 220 -21.84 27.61 2.96
C GLY A 220 -22.32 28.66 3.97
N SER A 221 -21.54 29.72 4.21
CA SER A 221 -22.12 30.97 4.71
C SER A 221 -22.73 31.71 3.52
N PRO A 222 -23.99 32.17 3.58
CA PRO A 222 -24.52 33.04 2.54
C PRO A 222 -23.61 34.28 2.44
N ALA A 223 -23.15 34.61 1.24
CA ALA A 223 -22.45 35.86 1.01
C ALA A 223 -23.36 37.01 1.45
N ALA A 224 -22.88 37.84 2.38
CA ALA A 224 -23.55 39.06 2.80
C ALA A 224 -23.50 40.11 1.68
#